data_AF-A0A2N5SFI0-F1
#
_entry.id   AF-A0A2N5SFI0-F1
#
_cell.length_a   1.000
_cell.length_b   1.000
_cell.length_c   1.000
_cell.angle_alpha   90.00
_cell.angle_beta   90.00
_cell.angle_gamma   90.00
#
_symmetry.space_group_name_H-M   'P 1'
#
loop_
_entity.id
_entity.type
_entity.pdbx_description
1 polymer ?
#
loop_
_entity_poly.entity_id
_entity_poly.type
_entity_poly.pdbx_seq_one_letter_code
_entity_poly.pdbx_strand_id
1 'polypeptide(L)'
;MATIAGCIQAHQDKVDKIMRVDGFCAGFRYNLAVRANAFQCKMLQDKTAIFPDISKYQKKVGTSTFAEAQARNDLSFQDNPYALGGPREHINPFSGEEKPNAQKKQGW
;
A
#
# COMPACT_ATOMS: atom_id res chain seq x y z
N MET A 1 -16.65 -9.55 16.44
CA MET A 1 -15.66 -8.45 16.33
C MET A 1 -14.62 -8.85 15.30
N ALA A 2 -14.29 -7.98 14.35
CA ALA A 2 -13.17 -8.25 13.44
C ALA A 2 -11.85 -8.22 14.24
N THR A 3 -10.96 -9.18 14.01
CA THR A 3 -9.63 -9.17 14.61
C THR A 3 -8.75 -8.15 13.88
N ILE A 4 -7.68 -7.66 14.54
CA ILE A 4 -6.69 -6.78 13.89
C ILE A 4 -6.13 -7.45 12.63
N ALA A 5 -5.81 -8.75 12.70
CA ALA A 5 -5.35 -9.54 11.56
C ALA A 5 -6.38 -9.54 10.42
N GLY A 6 -7.66 -9.76 10.72
CA GLY A 6 -8.74 -9.71 9.74
C GLY A 6 -8.90 -8.33 9.09
N CYS A 7 -8.74 -7.25 9.87
CA CYS A 7 -8.75 -5.89 9.34
C CYS A 7 -7.59 -5.63 8.38
N ILE A 8 -6.39 -6.10 8.73
CA ILE A 8 -5.19 -5.97 7.89
C ILE A 8 -5.36 -6.74 6.57
N GLN A 9 -5.83 -7.99 6.62
CA GLN A 9 -6.05 -8.80 5.42
C GLN A 9 -7.10 -8.15 4.50
N ALA A 10 -8.24 -7.72 5.06
CA ALA A 10 -9.29 -7.08 4.28
C ALA A 10 -8.86 -5.73 3.68
N HIS A 11 -7.92 -5.02 4.32
CA HIS A 11 -7.31 -3.81 3.78
C HIS A 11 -6.34 -4.15 2.63
N GLN A 12 -5.50 -5.17 2.80
CA GLN A 12 -4.58 -5.64 1.76
C GLN A 12 -5.34 -6.06 0.49
N ASP A 13 -6.41 -6.85 0.62
CA ASP A 13 -7.22 -7.28 -0.53
C ASP A 13 -7.81 -6.09 -1.30
N LYS A 14 -8.15 -4.99 -0.60
CA LYS A 14 -8.63 -3.75 -1.24
C LYS A 14 -7.53 -3.00 -1.95
N VAL A 15 -6.36 -2.88 -1.31
CA VAL A 15 -5.19 -2.25 -1.93
C VAL A 15 -4.84 -3.00 -3.22
N ASP A 16 -4.77 -4.33 -3.17
CA ASP A 16 -4.49 -5.17 -4.34
C ASP A 16 -5.55 -4.99 -5.43
N LYS A 17 -6.84 -4.90 -5.05
CA LYS A 17 -7.91 -4.61 -6.00
C LYS A 17 -7.73 -3.24 -6.68
N ILE A 18 -7.45 -2.19 -5.91
CA ILE A 18 -7.22 -0.84 -6.45
C ILE A 18 -6.00 -0.85 -7.36
N MET A 19 -4.89 -1.49 -6.97
CA MET A 19 -3.70 -1.60 -7.83
C MET A 19 -4.01 -2.27 -9.17
N ARG A 20 -4.87 -3.30 -9.18
CA ARG A 20 -5.27 -4.03 -10.39
C ARG A 20 -6.25 -3.27 -11.29
N VAL A 21 -7.06 -2.38 -10.75
CA VAL A 21 -8.12 -1.67 -11.51
C VAL A 21 -7.68 -0.25 -11.88
N ASP A 22 -7.04 0.43 -10.95
CA ASP A 22 -6.78 1.87 -10.99
C ASP A 22 -5.28 2.21 -11.14
N GLY A 23 -4.41 1.19 -11.21
CA GLY A 23 -2.96 1.36 -11.33
C GLY A 23 -2.21 1.30 -10.00
N PHE A 24 -0.92 0.98 -10.08
CA PHE A 24 -0.08 0.72 -8.90
C PHE A 24 -0.07 1.91 -7.93
N CYS A 25 0.16 3.12 -8.45
CA CYS A 25 0.28 4.32 -7.63
C CYS A 25 -1.04 4.71 -6.95
N ALA A 26 -2.19 4.47 -7.58
CA ALA A 26 -3.49 4.72 -6.97
C ALA A 26 -3.70 3.84 -5.72
N GLY A 27 -3.41 2.53 -5.84
CA GLY A 27 -3.49 1.60 -4.71
C GLY A 27 -2.42 1.86 -3.64
N PHE A 28 -1.19 2.21 -4.05
CA PHE A 28 -0.11 2.54 -3.13
C PHE A 28 -0.42 3.78 -2.29
N ARG A 29 -0.91 4.85 -2.91
CA ARG A 29 -1.36 6.08 -2.22
C ARG A 29 -2.52 5.80 -1.26
N TYR A 30 -3.50 4.99 -1.69
CA TYR A 30 -4.60 4.56 -0.81
C TYR A 30 -4.08 3.83 0.42
N ASN A 31 -3.15 2.88 0.25
CA ASN A 31 -2.54 2.14 1.35
C ASN A 31 -1.86 3.08 2.35
N LEU A 32 -1.03 4.00 1.87
CA LEU A 32 -0.32 4.97 2.71
C LEU A 32 -1.29 5.87 3.46
N ALA A 33 -2.31 6.41 2.80
CA ALA A 33 -3.28 7.31 3.41
C ALA A 33 -4.11 6.61 4.50
N VAL A 34 -4.61 5.40 4.25
CA VAL A 34 -5.38 4.64 5.26
C VAL A 34 -4.51 4.28 6.47
N ARG A 35 -3.25 3.87 6.24
CA ARG A 35 -2.32 3.56 7.34
C ARG A 35 -1.96 4.82 8.14
N ALA A 36 -1.67 5.94 7.48
CA ALA A 36 -1.39 7.20 8.14
C ALA A 36 -2.56 7.64 9.03
N ASN A 37 -3.78 7.61 8.50
CA ASN A 37 -4.99 7.91 9.26
C ASN A 37 -5.14 6.97 10.46
N ALA A 38 -4.92 5.67 10.27
CA ALA A 38 -5.04 4.69 11.34
C ALA A 38 -4.05 4.99 12.48
N PHE A 39 -2.79 5.31 12.17
CA PHE A 39 -1.78 5.64 13.17
C PHE A 39 -1.98 7.03 13.84
N GLN A 40 -2.70 7.95 13.19
CA GLN A 40 -3.07 9.24 13.77
C GLN A 40 -4.27 9.13 14.74
N CYS A 41 -5.07 8.06 14.67
CA CYS A 41 -6.18 7.87 15.58
C CYS A 41 -5.68 7.61 17.01
N LYS A 42 -6.39 8.19 17.98
CA LYS A 42 -6.16 7.90 19.40
C LYS A 42 -6.55 6.45 19.66
N MET A 43 -5.56 5.59 19.91
CA MET A 43 -5.75 4.15 20.14
C MET A 43 -6.36 3.81 21.52
N LEU A 44 -6.69 4.83 22.32
CA LEU A 44 -7.23 4.68 23.67
C LEU A 44 -8.48 5.54 23.83
N GLN A 45 -9.61 4.89 24.07
CA GLN A 45 -10.87 5.52 24.44
C GLN A 45 -11.36 4.83 25.72
N ASP A 46 -11.57 5.60 26.79
CA ASP A 46 -12.09 5.11 28.08
C ASP A 46 -11.37 3.86 28.62
N LYS A 47 -10.03 3.88 28.56
CA LYS A 47 -9.11 2.77 28.94
C LYS A 47 -9.25 1.49 28.09
N THR A 48 -9.99 1.57 26.99
CA THR A 48 -10.11 0.48 26.01
C THR A 48 -9.22 0.76 24.82
N ALA A 49 -8.43 -0.23 24.42
CA ALA A 49 -7.67 -0.17 23.19
C ALA A 49 -8.64 -0.23 22.00
N ILE A 50 -8.64 0.82 21.18
CA ILE A 50 -9.45 0.91 19.97
C ILE A 50 -8.52 0.96 18.76
N PHE A 51 -8.79 0.13 17.76
CA PHE A 51 -8.10 0.18 16.48
C PHE A 51 -9.08 0.65 15.41
N PRO A 52 -8.73 1.65 14.58
CA PRO A 52 -9.57 2.06 13.48
C PRO A 52 -9.92 0.90 12.56
N ASP A 53 -11.19 0.80 12.19
CA ASP A 53 -11.67 -0.24 11.29
C ASP A 53 -11.21 0.04 9.83
N ILE A 54 -9.96 -0.31 9.53
CA ILE A 54 -9.37 -0.21 8.19
C ILE A 54 -9.90 -1.28 7.23
N SER A 55 -10.70 -2.23 7.73
CA SER A 55 -11.32 -3.25 6.86
C SER A 55 -12.34 -2.64 5.91
N LYS A 56 -12.86 -1.45 6.20
CA LYS A 56 -13.85 -0.78 5.35
C LYS A 56 -13.18 0.08 4.28
N TYR A 57 -13.75 0.06 3.08
CA TYR A 57 -13.28 0.93 2.00
C TYR A 57 -13.59 2.40 2.33
N GLN A 58 -12.55 3.22 2.43
CA GLN A 58 -12.68 4.64 2.70
C GLN A 58 -12.86 5.39 1.39
N LYS A 59 -14.11 5.48 0.91
CA LYS A 59 -14.45 6.06 -0.41
C LYS A 59 -13.78 7.41 -0.68
N LYS A 60 -13.82 8.34 0.29
CA LYS A 60 -13.19 9.66 0.15
C LYS A 60 -11.68 9.56 -0.11
N VAL A 61 -10.99 8.71 0.64
CA VAL A 61 -9.55 8.45 0.47
C VAL A 61 -9.30 7.86 -0.90
N GLY A 62 -10.04 6.80 -1.28
CA GLY A 62 -9.91 6.15 -2.59
C GLY A 62 -10.10 7.11 -3.76
N THR A 63 -11.15 7.93 -3.74
CA THR A 63 -11.38 8.95 -4.77
C THR A 63 -10.24 9.97 -4.83
N SER A 64 -9.77 10.46 -3.68
CA SER A 64 -8.66 11.43 -3.66
C SER A 64 -7.34 10.86 -4.19
N THR A 65 -7.00 9.62 -3.81
CA THR A 65 -5.73 8.99 -4.22
C THR A 65 -5.75 8.60 -5.68
N PHE A 66 -6.91 8.21 -6.22
CA PHE A 66 -7.11 8.01 -7.65
C PHE A 66 -6.95 9.33 -8.42
N ALA A 67 -7.68 10.38 -8.02
CA ALA A 67 -7.61 11.68 -8.69
C ALA A 67 -6.18 12.25 -8.68
N GLU A 68 -5.44 12.08 -7.59
CA GLU A 68 -4.04 12.51 -7.51
C GLU A 68 -3.12 11.70 -8.42
N ALA A 69 -3.30 10.38 -8.50
CA ALA A 69 -2.55 9.54 -9.45
C ALA A 69 -2.87 9.91 -10.90
N GLN A 70 -4.14 10.17 -11.21
CA GLN A 70 -4.58 10.65 -12.52
C GLN A 70 -3.95 12.00 -12.88
N ALA A 71 -3.98 12.98 -11.96
CA ALA A 71 -3.41 14.30 -12.19
C ALA A 71 -1.90 14.27 -12.46
N ARG A 72 -1.21 13.23 -11.98
CA ARG A 72 0.24 13.01 -12.20
C ARG A 72 0.54 12.09 -13.38
N ASN A 73 -0.49 11.57 -14.06
CA ASN A 73 -0.36 10.56 -15.09
C ASN A 73 0.31 9.25 -14.59
N ASP A 74 0.13 8.92 -13.31
CA ASP A 74 0.70 7.75 -12.60
C ASP A 74 -0.30 6.57 -12.53
N LEU A 75 -1.25 6.45 -13.47
CA LEU A 75 -2.24 5.36 -13.46
C LEU A 75 -1.71 4.07 -14.12
N SER A 76 -0.43 4.04 -14.51
CA SER A 76 0.16 2.87 -15.14
C SER A 76 0.27 1.71 -14.16
N PHE A 77 -0.13 0.53 -14.63
CA PHE A 77 0.00 -0.72 -13.88
C PHE A 77 1.45 -1.16 -13.71
N GLN A 78 2.37 -0.63 -14.53
CA GLN A 78 3.79 -1.01 -14.53
C GLN A 78 4.66 -0.11 -13.65
N ASP A 79 4.09 0.94 -13.04
CA ASP A 79 4.84 1.89 -12.20
C ASP A 79 5.24 1.31 -10.83
N ASN A 80 5.19 -0.01 -10.67
CA ASN A 80 5.71 -0.68 -9.50
C ASN A 80 7.24 -0.75 -9.57
N PRO A 81 7.99 0.04 -8.77
CA PRO A 81 9.44 0.08 -8.87
C PRO A 81 10.10 -1.25 -8.48
N TYR A 82 9.37 -2.13 -7.77
CA TYR A 82 9.85 -3.44 -7.34
C TYR A 82 9.54 -4.57 -8.34
N ALA A 83 8.82 -4.28 -9.43
CA ALA A 83 8.57 -5.24 -10.51
C ALA A 83 9.86 -5.58 -11.26
N LEU A 84 9.82 -6.67 -12.04
CA LEU A 84 10.93 -7.09 -12.89
C LEU A 84 11.32 -5.97 -13.87
N GLY A 85 12.61 -5.63 -13.94
CA GLY A 85 13.12 -4.51 -14.75
C GLY A 85 12.91 -3.12 -14.12
N GLY A 86 12.25 -3.03 -12.97
CA GLY A 86 12.01 -1.78 -12.25
C GLY A 86 13.26 -1.27 -11.51
N PRO A 87 13.33 0.05 -11.21
CA PRO A 87 14.51 0.66 -10.59
C PRO A 87 14.83 0.13 -9.19
N ARG A 88 13.88 -0.54 -8.53
CA ARG A 88 14.05 -1.18 -7.21
C ARG A 88 13.78 -2.68 -7.25
N GLU A 89 13.87 -3.31 -8.43
CA GLU A 89 13.72 -4.77 -8.55
C GLU A 89 14.67 -5.51 -7.60
N HIS A 90 15.87 -4.97 -7.40
CA HIS A 90 16.89 -5.55 -6.53
C HIS A 90 16.57 -5.46 -5.03
N ILE A 91 15.54 -4.72 -4.61
CA ILE A 91 15.16 -4.53 -3.21
C ILE A 91 13.96 -5.42 -2.88
N ASN A 92 13.99 -6.11 -1.75
CA ASN A 92 12.85 -6.82 -1.20
C ASN A 92 11.83 -5.80 -0.65
N PRO A 93 10.60 -5.74 -1.19
CA PRO A 93 9.61 -4.75 -0.75
C PRO A 93 9.12 -4.97 0.69
N PHE A 94 9.33 -6.17 1.26
CA PHE A 94 8.92 -6.50 2.62
C PHE A 94 9.99 -6.18 3.67
N SER A 95 11.26 -6.52 3.40
CA SER A 95 12.36 -6.26 4.35
C SER A 95 13.07 -4.94 4.11
N GLY A 96 12.98 -4.37 2.90
CA GLY A 96 13.78 -3.21 2.49
C GLY A 96 15.24 -3.55 2.17
N GLU A 97 15.65 -4.81 2.30
CA GLU A 97 17.02 -5.27 2.03
C GLU A 97 17.20 -5.66 0.56
N GLU A 98 18.45 -5.76 0.12
CA GLU A 98 18.74 -6.31 -1.21
C GLU A 98 18.32 -7.79 -1.32
N LYS A 99 17.76 -8.16 -2.46
CA LYS A 99 17.44 -9.56 -2.75
C LYS A 99 18.76 -10.35 -2.89
N PRO A 100 18.86 -11.58 -2.37
CA PRO A 100 20.09 -12.39 -2.39
C PRO A 100 20.73 -12.58 -3.77
N ASN A 101 19.94 -12.49 -4.85
CA ASN A 101 20.41 -12.65 -6.23
C ASN A 101 20.81 -11.34 -6.94
N ALA A 102 20.64 -10.17 -6.30
CA ALA A 102 21.02 -8.89 -6.89
C ALA A 102 22.55 -8.73 -7.05
N GLN A 103 23.33 -9.42 -6.21
CA GLN A 103 24.80 -9.36 -6.21
C GLN A 103 25.47 -10.02 -7.44
N LYS A 104 24.72 -10.73 -8.30
CA LYS A 104 25.30 -11.50 -9.44
C LYS A 104 25.31 -10.79 -10.81
N LYS A 105 24.92 -9.51 -10.89
CA LYS A 105 24.91 -8.75 -12.17
C LYS A 105 26.00 -7.66 -12.27
N GLN A 106 27.07 -7.75 -11.48
CA GLN A 106 28.28 -6.95 -11.74
C GLN A 106 29.31 -7.82 -12.45
N GLY A 107 29.29 -7.73 -13.77
CA GLY A 107 30.19 -8.39 -14.69
C GLY A 107 29.50 -8.37 -16.03
N TRP A 108 29.98 -7.52 -16.94
CA TRP A 108 30.69 -7.83 -18.17
C TRP A 108 31.37 -6.53 -18.62
#